data_AF-A0A084VAR8-F1
#
_entry.id   AF-A0A084VAR8-F1
#
_cell.length_a   1.000
_cell.length_b   1.000
_cell.length_c   1.000
_cell.angle_alpha   90.00
_cell.angle_beta   90.00
_cell.angle_gamma   90.00
#
_symmetry.space_group_name_H-M   'P 1'
#
loop_
_entity.id
_entity.type
_entity.pdbx_description
1 polymer ?
#
loop_
_entity_poly.entity_id
_entity_poly.type
_entity_poly.pdbx_seq_one_letter_code
_entity_poly.pdbx_strand_id
1 'polypeptide(L)'
;MLSHNNLSTTAWLQPFTQLETLDLSHNKIEDITSNDFKQLQRLRELKLNNNRLFRFDMSKNQMKSLKLLDLSHNELVYVEYNQKQFDLLEQLYLDHNSIVLLKPMSSRKLKHITLSYNDWDCAKMQEILGSFPSTVNVDYHAETYCNNEKLQQGLCCKNREKPYHDRLIMKIAEVTSYEKVARANGRCNVTSLIPSVQQTSDQVTKSQDLPTSQLESELQELRAEVQRAQQDVQQKGTQVTNNINKIDELTRIYRVVKKGLTQPSFTLGNVFGLLKQRDEFKVNETIARYGESEGKNATLQSTLQTVGEYENMLKTKNERRAEIMKKIPETKKQIKQLERDLNANVKGIRNGK
;
A
#
# COMPACT_ATOMS: atom_id res chain seq x y z
N MET A 1 -14.78 3.56 -5.93
CA MET A 1 -13.39 3.12 -5.72
C MET A 1 -12.48 4.12 -6.39
N LEU A 2 -11.63 4.80 -5.62
CA LEU A 2 -10.66 5.80 -6.11
C LEU A 2 -9.22 5.39 -5.72
N SER A 3 -9.04 4.09 -5.44
CA SER A 3 -7.75 3.47 -5.18
C SER A 3 -6.78 3.64 -6.36
N HIS A 4 -5.47 3.68 -6.10
CA HIS A 4 -4.41 3.77 -7.13
C HIS A 4 -4.52 5.02 -8.01
N ASN A 5 -4.67 6.19 -7.38
CA ASN A 5 -4.71 7.49 -8.07
C ASN A 5 -3.65 8.44 -7.50
N ASN A 6 -3.67 9.69 -7.97
CA ASN A 6 -2.76 10.76 -7.52
C ASN A 6 -3.45 11.77 -6.59
N LEU A 7 -4.49 11.36 -5.85
CA LEU A 7 -5.22 12.27 -4.96
C LEU A 7 -4.35 12.69 -3.79
N SER A 8 -4.35 14.00 -3.51
CA SER A 8 -3.66 14.61 -2.37
C SER A 8 -4.61 15.27 -1.38
N THR A 9 -5.87 15.47 -1.76
CA THR A 9 -6.89 16.15 -0.93
C THR A 9 -8.21 15.38 -0.95
N THR A 10 -9.06 15.65 0.04
CA THR A 10 -10.36 14.98 0.27
C THR A 10 -11.54 15.95 0.34
N ALA A 11 -11.32 17.26 0.15
CA ALA A 11 -12.36 18.29 0.24
C ALA A 11 -13.56 18.07 -0.71
N TRP A 12 -13.33 17.41 -1.83
CA TRP A 12 -14.35 17.06 -2.82
C TRP A 12 -15.36 16.01 -2.30
N LEU A 13 -15.11 15.36 -1.17
CA LEU A 13 -16.00 14.33 -0.61
C LEU A 13 -17.31 14.87 -0.03
N GLN A 14 -17.36 16.16 0.33
CA GLN A 14 -18.48 16.76 1.09
C GLN A 14 -19.88 16.51 0.49
N PRO A 15 -20.08 16.53 -0.85
CA PRO A 15 -21.41 16.31 -1.44
C PRO A 15 -21.89 14.85 -1.37
N PHE A 16 -20.99 13.88 -1.21
CA PHE A 16 -21.29 12.45 -1.37
C PHE A 16 -21.82 11.79 -0.08
N THR A 17 -22.85 12.40 0.51
CA THR A 17 -23.39 12.06 1.86
C THR A 17 -23.91 10.63 2.02
N GLN A 18 -24.19 9.94 0.91
CA GLN A 18 -24.74 8.58 0.88
C GLN A 18 -23.67 7.49 0.78
N LEU A 19 -22.38 7.85 0.77
CA LEU A 19 -21.30 6.86 0.68
C LEU A 19 -21.30 5.92 1.89
N GLU A 20 -21.28 4.62 1.62
CA GLU A 20 -21.09 3.56 2.62
C GLU A 20 -19.68 2.97 2.58
N THR A 21 -19.06 2.88 1.40
CA THR A 21 -17.70 2.39 1.22
C THR A 21 -16.89 3.41 0.43
N LEU A 22 -15.72 3.77 0.96
CA LEU A 22 -14.78 4.69 0.33
C LEU A 22 -13.37 4.09 0.34
N ASP A 23 -12.89 3.77 -0.85
CA ASP A 23 -11.53 3.30 -1.06
C ASP A 23 -10.68 4.43 -1.68
N LEU A 24 -9.76 4.95 -0.87
CA LEU A 24 -8.75 5.96 -1.21
C LEU A 24 -7.33 5.38 -1.11
N SER A 25 -7.19 4.06 -1.10
CA SER A 25 -5.90 3.38 -0.97
C SER A 25 -4.94 3.74 -2.12
N HIS A 26 -3.64 3.64 -1.90
CA HIS A 26 -2.63 3.92 -2.94
C HIS A 26 -2.78 5.31 -3.60
N ASN A 27 -2.93 6.34 -2.77
CA ASN A 27 -2.94 7.74 -3.19
C ASN A 27 -1.76 8.50 -2.54
N LYS A 28 -1.80 9.83 -2.55
CA LYS A 28 -0.76 10.74 -2.03
C LYS A 28 -1.31 11.64 -0.93
N ILE A 29 -2.28 11.16 -0.15
CA ILE A 29 -2.91 11.92 0.93
C ILE A 29 -1.98 11.94 2.15
N GLU A 30 -1.80 13.10 2.77
CA GLU A 30 -0.84 13.32 3.85
C GLU A 30 -1.48 13.71 5.20
N ASP A 31 -2.62 14.41 5.16
CA ASP A 31 -3.35 14.84 6.36
C ASP A 31 -4.85 14.58 6.17
N ILE A 32 -5.47 14.09 7.23
CA ILE A 32 -6.90 13.84 7.32
C ILE A 32 -7.40 14.35 8.66
N THR A 33 -8.47 15.12 8.60
CA THR A 33 -9.16 15.68 9.77
C THR A 33 -10.63 15.30 9.77
N SER A 34 -11.27 15.41 10.92
CA SER A 34 -12.70 15.10 11.07
C SER A 34 -13.63 15.93 10.18
N ASN A 35 -13.15 17.07 9.67
CA ASN A 35 -13.92 17.91 8.76
C ASN A 35 -14.06 17.26 7.37
N ASP A 36 -13.06 16.48 6.93
CA ASP A 36 -13.02 15.86 5.61
C ASP A 36 -14.17 14.85 5.41
N PHE A 37 -14.62 14.23 6.50
CA PHE A 37 -15.69 13.23 6.50
C PHE A 37 -16.94 13.66 7.26
N LYS A 38 -17.06 14.94 7.63
CA LYS A 38 -18.15 15.44 8.47
C LYS A 38 -19.55 15.11 7.91
N GLN A 39 -19.71 15.10 6.59
CA GLN A 39 -21.01 14.84 5.94
C GLN A 39 -21.25 13.34 5.65
N LEU A 40 -20.23 12.48 5.79
CA LEU A 40 -20.30 11.06 5.44
C LEU A 40 -20.83 10.20 6.60
N GLN A 41 -22.03 10.52 7.08
CA GLN A 41 -22.62 9.88 8.26
C GLN A 41 -22.98 8.40 8.05
N ARG A 42 -23.07 7.95 6.79
CA ARG A 42 -23.38 6.56 6.41
C ARG A 42 -22.14 5.71 6.14
N LEU A 43 -20.94 6.30 6.19
CA LEU A 43 -19.71 5.59 5.84
C LEU A 43 -19.45 4.45 6.84
N ARG A 44 -19.29 3.24 6.30
CA ARG A 44 -19.04 1.98 7.02
C ARG A 44 -17.62 1.48 6.81
N GLU A 45 -17.05 1.72 5.63
CA GLU A 45 -15.71 1.26 5.28
C GLU A 45 -14.89 2.40 4.69
N LEU A 46 -13.73 2.66 5.27
CA LEU A 46 -12.77 3.65 4.81
C LEU A 46 -11.39 3.01 4.68
N LYS A 47 -10.89 2.95 3.44
CA LYS A 47 -9.52 2.51 3.15
C LYS A 47 -8.65 3.68 2.76
N LEU A 48 -7.61 3.90 3.54
CA LEU A 48 -6.59 4.93 3.37
C LEU A 48 -5.18 4.32 3.35
N ASN A 49 -5.07 3.00 3.25
CA ASN A 49 -3.79 2.32 3.23
C ASN A 49 -2.93 2.72 2.04
N ASN A 50 -1.62 2.60 2.19
CA ASN A 50 -0.67 3.00 1.15
C ASN A 50 -0.87 4.47 0.70
N ASN A 51 -1.11 5.37 1.64
CA ASN A 51 -0.99 6.82 1.48
C ASN A 51 0.29 7.31 2.16
N ARG A 52 0.42 8.62 2.41
CA ARG A 52 1.57 9.25 3.08
C ARG A 52 1.11 9.95 4.35
N LEU A 53 0.09 9.37 5.02
CA LEU A 53 -0.54 10.02 6.15
C LEU A 53 0.45 10.15 7.30
N PHE A 54 0.84 11.38 7.62
CA PHE A 54 1.55 11.70 8.85
C PHE A 54 0.57 12.10 9.97
N ARG A 55 -0.66 12.47 9.60
CA ARG A 55 -1.75 12.84 10.51
C ARG A 55 -3.09 12.25 10.09
N PHE A 56 -3.83 11.75 11.08
CA PHE A 56 -5.23 11.34 10.97
C PHE A 56 -5.93 11.75 12.26
N ASP A 57 -6.90 12.68 12.20
CA ASP A 57 -7.51 13.30 13.39
C ASP A 57 -9.03 13.32 13.38
N MET A 58 -9.61 12.37 14.13
CA MET A 58 -11.02 12.20 14.41
C MET A 58 -11.39 12.57 15.85
N SER A 59 -10.56 13.37 16.54
CA SER A 59 -10.80 13.74 17.95
C SER A 59 -12.05 14.61 18.13
N LYS A 60 -12.34 15.49 17.17
CA LYS A 60 -13.45 16.46 17.23
C LYS A 60 -14.80 15.88 16.81
N ASN A 61 -14.81 15.03 15.78
CA ASN A 61 -16.04 14.44 15.26
C ASN A 61 -15.78 13.03 14.74
N GLN A 62 -16.39 12.03 15.37
CA GLN A 62 -16.23 10.61 15.02
C GLN A 62 -17.22 10.19 13.94
N MET A 63 -16.78 9.33 13.04
CA MET A 63 -17.60 8.61 12.06
C MET A 63 -18.32 7.45 12.76
N LYS A 64 -19.53 7.71 13.26
CA LYS A 64 -20.30 6.78 14.13
C LYS A 64 -20.71 5.47 13.44
N SER A 65 -20.88 5.49 12.12
CA SER A 65 -21.28 4.33 11.32
C SER A 65 -20.09 3.49 10.85
N LEU A 66 -18.86 3.99 11.03
CA LEU A 66 -17.67 3.36 10.51
C LEU A 66 -17.36 2.07 11.26
N LYS A 67 -17.10 1.01 10.52
CA LYS A 67 -16.81 -0.33 11.03
C LYS A 67 -15.41 -0.78 10.66
N LEU A 68 -14.97 -0.47 9.44
CA LEU A 68 -13.64 -0.80 8.94
C LEU A 68 -12.88 0.49 8.66
N LEU A 69 -11.71 0.61 9.27
CA LEU A 69 -10.74 1.66 8.98
C LEU A 69 -9.39 1.02 8.69
N ASP A 70 -8.89 1.24 7.48
CA ASP A 70 -7.56 0.79 7.08
C ASP A 70 -6.62 1.99 6.93
N LEU A 71 -5.66 2.11 7.86
CA LEU A 71 -4.60 3.11 7.89
C LEU A 71 -3.21 2.48 7.70
N SER A 72 -3.14 1.20 7.32
CA SER A 72 -1.88 0.48 7.16
C SER A 72 -0.97 1.13 6.10
N HIS A 73 0.34 0.90 6.16
CA HIS A 73 1.30 1.42 5.17
C HIS A 73 1.23 2.95 4.99
N ASN A 74 1.24 3.68 6.11
CA ASN A 74 1.30 5.15 6.17
C ASN A 74 2.51 5.59 7.01
N GLU A 75 2.57 6.87 7.38
CA GLU A 75 3.68 7.48 8.13
C GLU A 75 3.20 7.99 9.50
N LEU A 76 2.17 7.35 10.07
CA LEU A 76 1.54 7.80 11.31
C LEU A 76 2.46 7.60 12.51
N VAL A 77 2.49 8.60 13.39
CA VAL A 77 3.30 8.60 14.62
C VAL A 77 2.44 8.71 15.87
N TYR A 78 1.50 9.66 15.83
CA TYR A 78 0.62 10.00 16.93
C TYR A 78 -0.81 9.65 16.53
N VAL A 79 -1.44 8.72 17.25
CA VAL A 79 -2.82 8.30 16.97
C VAL A 79 -3.70 8.24 18.22
N GLU A 80 -3.16 8.43 19.41
CA GLU A 80 -3.85 8.26 20.70
C GLU A 80 -5.07 9.19 20.90
N TYR A 81 -5.09 10.33 20.20
CA TYR A 81 -6.23 11.26 20.23
C TYR A 81 -7.44 10.74 19.44
N ASN A 82 -7.27 9.71 18.61
CA ASN A 82 -8.34 9.05 17.87
C ASN A 82 -9.04 7.95 18.66
N GLN A 83 -8.73 7.77 19.95
CA GLN A 83 -9.24 6.67 20.76
C GLN A 83 -10.77 6.50 20.65
N LYS A 84 -11.51 7.61 20.74
CA LYS A 84 -12.98 7.60 20.62
C LYS A 84 -13.47 7.08 19.27
N GLN A 85 -12.72 7.29 18.19
CA GLN A 85 -13.03 6.73 16.88
C GLN A 85 -12.69 5.24 16.84
N PHE A 86 -11.50 4.87 17.33
CA PHE A 86 -11.03 3.48 17.33
C PHE A 86 -11.93 2.56 18.15
N ASP A 87 -12.47 3.05 19.27
CA ASP A 87 -13.41 2.30 20.11
C ASP A 87 -14.74 1.94 19.42
N LEU A 88 -15.07 2.59 18.29
CA LEU A 88 -16.31 2.34 17.55
C LEU A 88 -16.17 1.24 16.47
N LEU A 89 -14.94 0.88 16.11
CA LEU A 89 -14.63 0.04 14.95
C LEU A 89 -14.81 -1.45 15.25
N GLU A 90 -15.07 -2.20 14.18
CA GLU A 90 -15.01 -3.67 14.15
C GLU A 90 -13.66 -4.16 13.61
N GLN A 91 -13.03 -3.42 12.68
CA GLN A 91 -11.74 -3.74 12.07
C GLN A 91 -10.89 -2.47 11.97
N LEU A 92 -9.65 -2.55 12.46
CA LEU A 92 -8.71 -1.43 12.49
C LEU A 92 -7.33 -1.89 12.04
N TYR A 93 -6.85 -1.38 10.92
CA TYR A 93 -5.51 -1.72 10.43
C TYR A 93 -4.54 -0.56 10.68
N LEU A 94 -3.49 -0.82 11.46
CA LEU A 94 -2.46 0.17 11.83
C LEU A 94 -1.03 -0.30 11.52
N ASP A 95 -0.88 -1.49 10.93
CA ASP A 95 0.42 -2.05 10.60
C ASP A 95 1.21 -1.18 9.58
N HIS A 96 2.52 -1.35 9.55
CA HIS A 96 3.42 -0.62 8.65
C HIS A 96 3.24 0.90 8.77
N ASN A 97 3.31 1.41 9.99
CA ASN A 97 3.36 2.82 10.28
C ASN A 97 4.62 3.10 11.11
N SER A 98 4.60 4.13 11.92
CA SER A 98 5.61 4.34 12.94
C SER A 98 4.92 4.76 14.23
N ILE A 99 3.82 4.13 14.61
CA ILE A 99 3.07 4.52 15.79
C ILE A 99 3.91 4.17 17.02
N VAL A 100 3.95 5.09 17.99
CA VAL A 100 4.72 4.89 19.24
C VAL A 100 3.82 4.40 20.36
N LEU A 101 2.63 4.98 20.47
CA LEU A 101 1.69 4.72 21.56
C LEU A 101 0.27 4.57 21.02
N LEU A 102 -0.49 3.72 21.69
CA LEU A 102 -1.94 3.58 21.55
C LEU A 102 -2.53 3.59 22.97
N LYS A 103 -3.78 4.00 23.14
CA LYS A 103 -4.44 3.89 24.44
C LYS A 103 -5.12 2.52 24.56
N PRO A 104 -5.32 2.01 25.79
CA PRO A 104 -6.10 0.79 26.01
C PRO A 104 -7.47 0.90 25.35
N MET A 105 -7.86 -0.16 24.65
CA MET A 105 -9.11 -0.17 23.89
C MET A 105 -10.27 -0.50 24.83
N SER A 106 -11.33 0.30 24.77
CA SER A 106 -12.59 0.05 25.48
C SER A 106 -13.65 -0.55 24.56
N SER A 107 -13.31 -0.82 23.30
CA SER A 107 -14.21 -1.39 22.29
C SER A 107 -14.70 -2.78 22.70
N ARG A 108 -16.02 -2.98 22.60
CA ARG A 108 -16.66 -4.30 22.66
C ARG A 108 -16.99 -4.87 21.27
N LYS A 109 -16.67 -4.12 20.21
CA LYS A 109 -17.04 -4.44 18.82
C LYS A 109 -15.85 -4.88 17.98
N LEU A 110 -14.64 -4.52 18.40
CA LEU A 110 -13.42 -4.83 17.69
C LEU A 110 -13.28 -6.35 17.55
N LYS A 111 -13.04 -6.79 16.33
CA LYS A 111 -12.83 -8.20 15.96
C LYS A 111 -11.44 -8.42 15.40
N HIS A 112 -10.88 -7.41 14.74
CA HIS A 112 -9.58 -7.50 14.11
C HIS A 112 -8.79 -6.21 14.25
N ILE A 113 -7.51 -6.32 14.59
CA ILE A 113 -6.58 -5.22 14.61
C ILE A 113 -5.19 -5.66 14.13
N THR A 114 -4.50 -4.80 13.39
CA THR A 114 -3.11 -5.04 13.01
C THR A 114 -2.21 -3.97 13.63
N LEU A 115 -1.08 -4.39 14.20
CA LEU A 115 -0.17 -3.57 15.00
C LEU A 115 1.30 -3.72 14.60
N SER A 116 1.64 -4.72 13.79
CA SER A 116 3.03 -4.99 13.37
C SER A 116 3.67 -3.83 12.61
N TYR A 117 5.01 -3.80 12.56
CA TYR A 117 5.80 -2.82 11.83
C TYR A 117 5.49 -1.38 12.27
N ASN A 118 5.66 -1.13 13.57
CA ASN A 118 5.49 0.16 14.23
C ASN A 118 6.66 0.40 15.21
N ASP A 119 6.71 1.56 15.89
CA ASP A 119 7.83 1.95 16.76
C ASP A 119 7.39 2.02 18.23
N TRP A 120 6.81 0.92 18.71
CA TRP A 120 6.07 0.86 19.97
C TRP A 120 6.93 1.13 21.21
N ASP A 121 6.34 1.79 22.20
CA ASP A 121 6.86 1.78 23.56
C ASP A 121 6.46 0.48 24.29
N CYS A 122 7.42 -0.21 24.90
CA CYS A 122 7.17 -1.50 25.53
C CYS A 122 6.22 -1.42 26.74
N ALA A 123 6.33 -0.39 27.57
CA ALA A 123 5.53 -0.28 28.79
C ALA A 123 4.05 -0.08 28.44
N LYS A 124 3.77 0.79 27.46
CA LYS A 124 2.40 0.99 26.96
C LYS A 124 1.89 -0.16 26.13
N MET A 125 2.73 -0.83 25.36
CA MET A 125 2.34 -2.03 24.62
C MET A 125 1.76 -3.11 25.54
N GLN A 126 2.38 -3.37 26.70
CA GLN A 126 1.84 -4.36 27.66
C GLN A 126 0.42 -4.02 28.12
N GLU A 127 0.17 -2.75 28.42
CA GLU A 127 -1.13 -2.24 28.86
C GLU A 127 -2.21 -2.42 27.76
N ILE A 128 -1.85 -2.10 26.50
CA ILE A 128 -2.76 -2.21 25.35
C ILE A 128 -3.07 -3.69 25.06
N LEU A 129 -2.07 -4.56 24.99
CA LEU A 129 -2.27 -5.97 24.67
C LEU A 129 -3.11 -6.67 25.73
N GLY A 130 -2.93 -6.30 27.01
CA GLY A 130 -3.78 -6.78 28.10
C GLY A 130 -5.23 -6.27 28.06
N SER A 131 -5.50 -5.19 27.31
CA SER A 131 -6.86 -4.64 27.16
C SER A 131 -7.71 -5.37 26.11
N PHE A 132 -7.09 -6.12 25.20
CA PHE A 132 -7.83 -6.84 24.16
C PHE A 132 -8.45 -8.13 24.70
N PRO A 133 -9.77 -8.35 24.46
CA PRO A 133 -10.36 -9.66 24.64
C PRO A 133 -9.65 -10.71 23.77
N SER A 134 -9.57 -11.96 24.23
CA SER A 134 -8.98 -13.08 23.47
C SER A 134 -9.66 -13.36 22.12
N THR A 135 -10.88 -12.85 21.92
CA THR A 135 -11.63 -12.96 20.66
C THR A 135 -11.15 -12.00 19.57
N VAL A 136 -10.32 -11.00 19.91
CA VAL A 136 -9.77 -10.06 18.94
C VAL A 136 -8.61 -10.71 18.21
N ASN A 137 -8.72 -10.81 16.89
CA ASN A 137 -7.62 -11.27 16.05
C ASN A 137 -6.60 -10.14 15.89
N VAL A 138 -5.45 -10.29 16.53
CA VAL A 138 -4.29 -9.41 16.37
C VAL A 138 -3.27 -10.11 15.50
N ASP A 139 -2.60 -9.38 14.62
CA ASP A 139 -1.51 -9.85 13.74
C ASP A 139 -0.20 -10.15 14.48
N TYR A 140 -0.30 -10.83 15.62
CA TYR A 140 0.85 -11.35 16.35
C TYR A 140 1.72 -12.19 15.39
N HIS A 141 3.04 -12.02 15.48
CA HIS A 141 4.06 -12.78 14.72
C HIS A 141 4.31 -12.37 13.27
N ALA A 142 3.74 -11.25 12.80
CA ALA A 142 4.26 -10.64 11.57
C ALA A 142 5.73 -10.21 11.74
N GLU A 143 6.16 -9.87 12.96
CA GLU A 143 7.55 -9.54 13.27
C GLU A 143 8.30 -10.73 13.87
N THR A 144 9.23 -11.29 13.11
CA THR A 144 10.09 -12.40 13.54
C THR A 144 11.44 -11.94 14.09
N TYR A 145 11.78 -10.66 13.89
CA TYR A 145 13.08 -10.10 14.27
C TYR A 145 12.99 -8.59 14.55
N CYS A 146 13.57 -8.17 15.67
CA CYS A 146 13.66 -6.76 16.07
C CYS A 146 15.14 -6.34 16.14
N ASN A 147 15.53 -5.32 15.37
CA ASN A 147 16.90 -4.79 15.35
C ASN A 147 17.22 -4.03 16.63
N ASN A 148 17.90 -4.66 17.61
CA ASN A 148 18.23 -4.06 18.91
C ASN A 148 16.99 -3.59 19.72
N GLU A 149 15.82 -4.15 19.43
CA GLU A 149 14.57 -3.89 20.14
C GLU A 149 14.05 -5.18 20.79
N LYS A 150 13.09 -5.05 21.71
CA LYS A 150 12.52 -6.21 22.38
C LYS A 150 11.33 -6.71 21.58
N LEU A 151 11.31 -8.02 21.32
CA LEU A 151 10.12 -8.69 20.82
C LEU A 151 9.22 -9.04 22.01
N GLN A 152 7.99 -8.53 22.02
CA GLN A 152 7.02 -8.79 23.07
C GLN A 152 5.68 -9.19 22.45
N GLN A 153 5.24 -10.42 22.74
CA GLN A 153 4.03 -11.01 22.16
C GLN A 153 4.00 -10.94 20.61
N GLY A 154 5.16 -11.05 19.97
CA GLY A 154 5.27 -11.02 18.50
C GLY A 154 5.25 -9.62 17.88
N LEU A 155 5.42 -8.56 18.68
CA LEU A 155 5.57 -7.17 18.23
C LEU A 155 6.87 -6.55 18.80
N CYS A 156 7.57 -5.78 17.99
CA CYS A 156 8.79 -5.06 18.35
C CYS A 156 8.45 -3.81 19.17
N CYS A 157 9.22 -3.57 20.24
CA CYS A 157 9.07 -2.41 21.09
C CYS A 157 10.41 -1.95 21.69
N LYS A 158 10.45 -0.69 22.12
CA LYS A 158 11.58 -0.07 22.83
C LYS A 158 11.15 0.42 24.20
N ASN A 159 12.03 0.27 25.19
CA ASN A 159 11.85 0.90 26.50
C ASN A 159 12.26 2.37 26.40
N ARG A 160 11.33 3.30 26.57
CA ARG A 160 11.60 4.74 26.54
C ARG A 160 10.98 5.42 27.75
N GLU A 161 11.69 6.37 28.37
CA GLU A 161 11.14 7.15 29.48
C GLU A 161 10.18 8.22 28.95
N LYS A 162 10.55 8.84 27.81
CA LYS A 162 9.73 9.84 27.12
C LYS A 162 9.62 9.45 25.64
N PRO A 163 8.72 8.51 25.29
CA PRO A 163 8.72 7.83 23.99
C PRO A 163 8.78 8.75 22.78
N TYR A 164 8.02 9.84 22.79
CA TYR A 164 8.01 10.83 21.72
C TYR A 164 9.21 11.76 21.71
N HIS A 165 9.71 12.15 22.89
CA HIS A 165 10.91 12.97 22.99
C HIS A 165 12.13 12.19 22.53
N ASP A 166 12.30 10.96 23.00
CA ASP A 166 13.40 10.07 22.64
C ASP A 166 13.40 9.82 21.13
N ARG A 167 12.21 9.58 20.56
CA ARG A 167 12.07 9.47 19.11
C ARG A 167 12.44 10.74 18.36
N LEU A 168 12.01 11.91 18.84
CA LEU A 168 12.38 13.20 18.25
C LEU A 168 13.89 13.40 18.27
N ILE A 169 14.55 13.11 19.40
CA ILE A 169 16.01 13.18 19.54
C ILE A 169 16.70 12.21 18.58
N MET A 170 16.22 10.97 18.46
CA MET A 170 16.75 10.03 17.46
C MET A 170 16.63 10.57 16.04
N LYS A 171 15.48 11.17 15.70
CA LYS A 171 15.28 11.73 14.36
C LYS A 171 16.15 12.96 14.11
N ILE A 172 16.32 13.81 15.11
CA ILE A 172 17.26 14.94 15.05
C ILE A 172 18.70 14.43 14.91
N ALA A 173 19.11 13.40 15.66
CA ALA A 173 20.45 12.83 15.59
C ALA A 173 20.75 12.25 14.20
N GLU A 174 19.78 11.55 13.61
CA GLU A 174 19.83 11.04 12.24
C GLU A 174 20.05 12.19 11.24
N VAL A 175 19.19 13.22 11.29
CA VAL A 175 19.25 14.37 10.38
C VAL A 175 20.51 15.21 10.58
N THR A 176 20.91 15.49 11.83
CA THR A 176 22.09 16.31 12.14
C THR A 176 23.40 15.62 11.77
N SER A 177 23.48 14.30 11.85
CA SER A 177 24.62 13.53 11.31
C SER A 177 24.79 13.79 9.81
N TYR A 178 23.68 13.86 9.08
CA TYR A 178 23.68 14.21 7.66
C TYR A 178 24.01 15.68 7.41
N GLU A 179 23.50 16.61 8.22
CA GLU A 179 23.89 18.02 8.07
C GLU A 179 25.37 18.24 8.35
N LYS A 180 25.94 17.58 9.36
CA LYS A 180 27.36 17.71 9.72
C LYS A 180 28.26 17.19 8.63
N VAL A 181 27.95 16.04 8.03
CA VAL A 181 28.77 15.50 6.94
C VAL A 181 28.49 16.22 5.61
N ALA A 182 27.29 16.77 5.36
CA ALA A 182 27.07 17.71 4.25
C ALA A 182 27.95 18.97 4.39
N ARG A 183 28.04 19.54 5.59
CA ARG A 183 28.93 20.68 5.90
C ARG A 183 30.41 20.29 5.82
N ALA A 184 30.78 19.09 6.24
CA ALA A 184 32.16 18.59 6.15
C ALA A 184 32.60 18.35 4.70
N ASN A 185 31.72 17.82 3.85
CA ASN A 185 31.92 17.67 2.41
C ASN A 185 31.82 19.01 1.66
N GLY A 186 31.37 20.08 2.34
CA GLY A 186 31.18 21.43 1.83
C GLY A 186 32.22 22.45 2.30
N ARG A 187 33.40 22.04 2.79
CA ARG A 187 34.52 22.98 3.06
C ARG A 187 35.04 23.70 1.80
N CYS A 188 34.60 23.28 0.61
CA CYS A 188 34.69 24.06 -0.63
C CYS A 188 33.28 24.38 -1.16
N ASN A 189 32.49 25.16 -0.41
CA ASN A 189 31.31 25.80 -0.98
C ASN A 189 31.78 26.92 -1.92
N VAL A 190 31.46 26.81 -3.20
CA VAL A 190 31.86 27.82 -4.20
C VAL A 190 31.28 29.19 -3.85
N THR A 191 30.13 29.23 -3.20
CA THR A 191 29.53 30.46 -2.71
C THR A 191 30.33 31.12 -1.57
N SER A 192 31.15 30.39 -0.81
CA SER A 192 32.08 30.96 0.19
C SER A 192 33.49 31.21 -0.35
N LEU A 193 33.88 30.54 -1.44
CA LEU A 193 35.10 30.82 -2.19
C LEU A 193 35.01 32.15 -2.95
N ILE A 194 33.84 32.48 -3.51
CA ILE A 194 33.64 33.72 -4.28
C ILE A 194 33.99 34.99 -3.45
N PRO A 195 33.44 35.21 -2.24
CA PRO A 195 33.81 36.34 -1.41
C PRO A 195 35.26 36.30 -0.96
N SER A 196 35.79 35.11 -0.66
CA SER A 196 37.17 34.96 -0.17
C SER A 196 38.20 35.31 -1.25
N VAL A 197 37.94 34.93 -2.51
CA VAL A 197 38.76 35.25 -3.68
C VAL A 197 38.62 36.72 -4.08
N GLN A 198 37.42 37.30 -4.00
CA GLN A 198 37.22 38.75 -4.16
C GLN A 198 37.98 39.54 -3.10
N GLN A 199 37.89 39.11 -1.83
CA GLN A 199 38.57 39.75 -0.71
C GLN A 199 40.10 39.63 -0.80
N THR A 200 40.63 38.51 -1.31
CA THR A 200 42.08 38.39 -1.60
C THR A 200 42.48 39.23 -2.81
N SER A 201 41.69 39.25 -3.88
CA SER A 201 41.91 40.14 -5.03
C SER A 201 41.93 41.63 -4.65
N ASP A 202 41.08 42.03 -3.70
CA ASP A 202 40.97 43.40 -3.18
C ASP A 202 42.08 43.77 -2.18
N GLN A 203 42.69 42.78 -1.52
CA GLN A 203 43.85 43.00 -0.66
C GLN A 203 45.16 43.12 -1.44
N VAL A 204 45.29 42.37 -2.54
CA VAL A 204 46.47 42.45 -3.44
C VAL A 204 46.54 43.80 -4.17
N THR A 205 45.42 44.51 -4.36
CA THR A 205 45.41 45.87 -4.94
C THR A 205 45.74 46.99 -3.97
N LYS A 206 45.77 46.72 -2.65
CA LYS A 206 46.12 47.74 -1.64
C LYS A 206 47.62 47.80 -1.32
N SER A 207 48.41 46.83 -1.77
CA SER A 207 49.88 46.92 -1.69
C SER A 207 50.39 47.85 -2.77
N GLN A 208 50.88 49.01 -2.35
CA GLN A 208 51.16 50.18 -3.21
C GLN A 208 52.51 50.15 -3.94
N ASP A 209 53.23 49.03 -4.01
CA ASP A 209 54.56 48.97 -4.64
C ASP A 209 54.75 47.70 -5.47
N LEU A 210 54.18 47.62 -6.67
CA LEU A 210 54.69 46.71 -7.72
C LEU A 210 54.48 47.29 -9.12
N PRO A 211 55.51 47.90 -9.75
CA PRO A 211 55.50 48.18 -11.16
C PRO A 211 56.39 47.19 -11.91
N THR A 212 55.77 46.11 -12.39
CA THR A 212 56.20 45.48 -13.65
C THR A 212 54.92 45.24 -14.43
N SER A 213 54.77 45.86 -15.61
CA SER A 213 53.56 45.75 -16.46
C SER A 213 53.15 44.29 -16.74
N GLN A 214 54.13 43.38 -16.70
CA GLN A 214 53.96 41.94 -16.79
C GLN A 214 53.14 41.37 -15.63
N LEU A 215 53.40 41.81 -14.40
CA LEU A 215 52.69 41.33 -13.21
C LEU A 215 51.24 41.84 -13.16
N GLU A 216 51.00 43.08 -13.59
CA GLU A 216 49.64 43.61 -13.71
C GLU A 216 48.82 42.85 -14.78
N SER A 217 49.45 42.47 -15.89
CA SER A 217 48.79 41.65 -16.92
C SER A 217 48.47 40.23 -16.43
N GLU A 218 49.40 39.59 -15.70
CA GLU A 218 49.17 38.27 -15.10
C GLU A 218 48.05 38.32 -14.04
N LEU A 219 47.99 39.38 -13.22
CA LEU A 219 46.90 39.60 -12.27
C LEU A 219 45.54 39.81 -12.95
N GLN A 220 45.50 40.49 -14.09
CA GLN A 220 44.26 40.65 -14.87
C GLN A 220 43.82 39.33 -15.51
N GLU A 221 44.74 38.53 -16.02
CA GLU A 221 44.44 37.21 -16.60
C GLU A 221 43.91 36.24 -15.55
N LEU A 222 44.56 36.17 -14.38
CA LEU A 222 44.09 35.38 -13.22
C LEU A 222 42.68 35.80 -12.78
N ARG A 223 42.36 37.11 -12.76
CA ARG A 223 41.01 37.59 -12.45
C ARG A 223 39.98 37.13 -13.47
N ALA A 224 40.30 37.21 -14.75
CA ALA A 224 39.42 36.74 -15.82
C ALA A 224 39.20 35.23 -15.74
N GLU A 225 40.23 34.45 -15.40
CA GLU A 225 40.12 33.00 -15.19
C GLU A 225 39.25 32.65 -13.98
N VAL A 226 39.43 33.34 -12.85
CA VAL A 226 38.56 33.20 -11.67
C VAL A 226 37.12 33.51 -12.02
N GLN A 227 36.84 34.61 -12.71
CA GLN A 227 35.46 34.96 -13.10
C GLN A 227 34.83 33.90 -14.01
N ARG A 228 35.59 33.36 -14.98
CA ARG A 228 35.12 32.26 -15.84
C ARG A 228 34.84 31.00 -15.04
N ALA A 229 35.73 30.61 -14.13
CA ALA A 229 35.54 29.47 -13.25
C ALA A 229 34.31 29.64 -12.34
N GLN A 230 34.06 30.85 -11.83
CA GLN A 230 32.87 31.16 -11.03
C GLN A 230 31.59 31.01 -11.83
N GLN A 231 31.55 31.52 -13.07
CA GLN A 231 30.39 31.37 -13.95
C GLN A 231 30.14 29.89 -14.31
N ASP A 232 31.20 29.15 -14.63
CA ASP A 232 31.09 27.71 -14.96
C ASP A 232 30.56 26.90 -13.76
N VAL A 233 31.04 27.18 -12.55
CA VAL A 233 30.52 26.51 -11.35
C VAL A 233 29.08 26.92 -11.04
N GLN A 234 28.69 28.18 -11.23
CA GLN A 234 27.30 28.60 -11.03
C GLN A 234 26.35 27.91 -12.03
N GLN A 235 26.73 27.83 -13.31
CA GLN A 235 25.93 27.15 -14.32
C GLN A 235 25.82 25.64 -14.05
N LYS A 236 26.95 24.96 -13.84
CA LYS A 236 26.98 23.53 -13.52
C LYS A 236 26.27 23.23 -12.21
N GLY A 237 26.43 24.08 -11.19
CA GLY A 237 25.76 23.97 -9.90
C GLY A 237 24.24 24.03 -10.00
N THR A 238 23.72 24.89 -10.87
CA THR A 238 22.27 24.98 -11.13
C THR A 238 21.74 23.70 -11.77
N GLN A 239 22.43 23.16 -12.78
CA GLN A 239 22.05 21.92 -13.44
C GLN A 239 22.09 20.72 -12.48
N VAL A 240 23.14 20.61 -11.67
CA VAL A 240 23.28 19.56 -10.65
C VAL A 240 22.14 19.65 -9.62
N THR A 241 21.80 20.85 -9.18
CA THR A 241 20.69 21.08 -8.24
C THR A 241 19.36 20.61 -8.83
N ASN A 242 19.08 20.93 -10.10
CA ASN A 242 17.87 20.47 -10.79
C ASN A 242 17.79 18.94 -10.87
N ASN A 243 18.91 18.28 -11.19
CA ASN A 243 18.98 16.82 -11.23
C ASN A 243 18.76 16.20 -9.85
N ILE A 244 19.33 16.79 -8.79
CA ILE A 244 19.12 16.34 -7.40
C ILE A 244 17.64 16.47 -7.01
N ASN A 245 17.00 17.60 -7.33
CA ASN A 245 15.57 17.79 -7.07
C ASN A 245 14.72 16.73 -7.79
N LYS A 246 15.08 16.37 -9.03
CA LYS A 246 14.42 15.31 -9.79
C LYS A 246 14.59 13.94 -9.13
N ILE A 247 15.79 13.63 -8.64
CA ILE A 247 16.07 12.38 -7.92
C ILE A 247 15.24 12.32 -6.63
N ASP A 248 15.15 13.42 -5.88
CA ASP A 248 14.35 13.51 -4.66
C ASP A 248 12.85 13.37 -4.96
N GLU A 249 12.36 13.96 -6.06
CA GLU A 249 10.99 13.77 -6.56
C GLU A 249 10.70 12.29 -6.84
N LEU A 250 11.57 11.61 -7.60
CA LEU A 250 11.42 10.19 -7.93
C LEU A 250 11.45 9.31 -6.67
N THR A 251 12.35 9.62 -5.74
CA THR A 251 12.48 8.94 -4.46
C THR A 251 11.16 9.01 -3.67
N ARG A 252 10.52 10.19 -3.63
CA ARG A 252 9.19 10.36 -3.01
C ARG A 252 8.08 9.64 -3.77
N ILE A 253 8.07 9.70 -5.10
CA ILE A 253 7.04 9.05 -5.94
C ILE A 253 7.06 7.54 -5.71
N TYR A 254 8.23 6.92 -5.73
CA TYR A 254 8.40 5.47 -5.62
C TYR A 254 8.64 4.98 -4.18
N ARG A 255 8.54 5.86 -3.18
CA ARG A 255 8.76 5.55 -1.76
C ARG A 255 10.10 4.86 -1.49
N VAL A 256 11.14 5.27 -2.21
CA VAL A 256 12.50 4.77 -2.00
C VAL A 256 13.06 5.43 -0.74
N VAL A 257 13.56 4.63 0.20
CA VAL A 257 14.17 5.19 1.42
C VAL A 257 15.50 5.84 1.07
N LYS A 258 15.61 7.15 1.27
CA LYS A 258 16.87 7.87 1.15
C LYS A 258 17.74 7.62 2.38
N LYS A 259 18.79 6.81 2.22
CA LYS A 259 19.75 6.53 3.30
C LYS A 259 20.80 7.64 3.39
N GLY A 260 20.49 8.70 4.12
CA GLY A 260 21.49 9.71 4.48
C GLY A 260 22.23 10.38 3.32
N LEU A 261 23.54 10.55 3.47
CA LEU A 261 24.45 11.22 2.53
C LEU A 261 24.99 10.27 1.46
N THR A 262 24.11 9.52 0.82
CA THR A 262 24.49 8.79 -0.39
C THR A 262 24.66 9.76 -1.55
N GLN A 263 25.63 9.47 -2.42
CA GLN A 263 25.80 10.20 -3.67
C GLN A 263 24.47 10.16 -4.46
N PRO A 264 24.06 11.25 -5.13
CA PRO A 264 22.82 11.28 -5.90
C PRO A 264 22.71 10.15 -6.93
N SER A 265 23.84 9.74 -7.54
CA SER A 265 23.92 8.60 -8.45
C SER A 265 23.55 7.27 -7.80
N PHE A 266 23.95 7.05 -6.54
CA PHE A 266 23.58 5.84 -5.79
C PHE A 266 22.09 5.82 -5.46
N THR A 267 21.54 6.96 -5.03
CA THR A 267 20.09 7.12 -4.78
C THR A 267 19.29 6.84 -6.05
N LEU A 268 19.73 7.40 -7.18
CA LEU A 268 19.13 7.16 -8.48
C LEU A 268 19.25 5.68 -8.91
N GLY A 269 20.39 5.04 -8.63
CA GLY A 269 20.59 3.61 -8.84
C GLY A 269 19.60 2.75 -8.06
N ASN A 270 19.30 3.10 -6.80
CA ASN A 270 18.27 2.42 -6.00
C ASN A 270 16.87 2.58 -6.61
N VAL A 271 16.54 3.77 -7.12
CA VAL A 271 15.27 4.02 -7.83
C VAL A 271 15.18 3.11 -9.06
N PHE A 272 16.22 3.08 -9.91
CA PHE A 272 16.22 2.22 -11.10
C PHE A 272 16.19 0.73 -10.77
N GLY A 273 16.90 0.29 -9.73
CA GLY A 273 16.83 -1.08 -9.24
C GLY A 273 15.42 -1.49 -8.84
N LEU A 274 14.72 -0.62 -8.08
CA LEU A 274 13.33 -0.87 -7.69
C LEU A 274 12.40 -0.90 -8.90
N LEU A 275 12.57 0.02 -9.87
CA LEU A 275 11.75 0.03 -11.08
C LEU A 275 11.93 -1.24 -11.90
N LYS A 276 13.18 -1.71 -12.06
CA LYS A 276 13.48 -2.96 -12.76
C LYS A 276 12.82 -4.15 -12.08
N GLN A 277 12.96 -4.30 -10.76
CA GLN A 277 12.31 -5.38 -10.01
C GLN A 277 10.78 -5.34 -10.12
N ARG A 278 10.19 -4.14 -10.09
CA ARG A 278 8.74 -3.95 -10.24
C ARG A 278 8.28 -4.38 -11.63
N ASP A 279 9.01 -4.03 -12.67
CA ASP A 279 8.67 -4.37 -14.04
C ASP A 279 8.80 -5.89 -14.28
N GLU A 280 9.86 -6.51 -13.78
CA GLU A 280 10.05 -7.97 -13.80
C GLU A 280 8.90 -8.70 -13.08
N PHE A 281 8.52 -8.23 -11.88
CA PHE A 281 7.38 -8.77 -11.14
C PHE A 281 6.08 -8.65 -11.94
N LYS A 282 5.83 -7.50 -12.58
CA LYS A 282 4.61 -7.25 -13.37
C LYS A 282 4.53 -8.12 -14.62
N VAL A 283 5.67 -8.38 -15.26
CA VAL A 283 5.74 -9.33 -16.38
C VAL A 283 5.39 -10.75 -15.89
N ASN A 284 5.97 -11.19 -14.79
CA ASN A 284 5.68 -12.53 -14.23
C ASN A 284 4.21 -12.68 -13.81
N GLU A 285 3.64 -11.66 -13.16
CA GLU A 285 2.22 -11.62 -12.81
C GLU A 285 1.33 -11.74 -14.07
N THR A 286 1.71 -11.04 -15.14
CA THR A 286 0.97 -11.09 -16.41
C THR A 286 1.02 -12.48 -17.03
N ILE A 287 2.20 -13.10 -17.07
CA ILE A 287 2.38 -14.47 -17.58
C ILE A 287 1.52 -15.47 -16.79
N ALA A 288 1.52 -15.39 -15.45
CA ALA A 288 0.71 -16.25 -14.60
C ALA A 288 -0.79 -16.09 -14.90
N ARG A 289 -1.28 -14.86 -15.06
CA ARG A 289 -2.68 -14.58 -15.41
C ARG A 289 -3.07 -15.14 -16.78
N TYR A 290 -2.17 -15.08 -17.77
CA TYR A 290 -2.41 -15.72 -19.06
C TYR A 290 -2.52 -17.24 -18.92
N GLY A 291 -1.62 -17.88 -18.17
CA GLY A 291 -1.69 -19.32 -17.90
C GLY A 291 -2.99 -19.74 -17.20
N GLU A 292 -3.47 -18.97 -16.22
CA GLU A 292 -4.77 -19.20 -15.59
C GLU A 292 -5.94 -19.09 -16.59
N SER A 293 -5.88 -18.12 -17.50
CA SER A 293 -6.90 -17.92 -18.53
C SER A 293 -6.93 -19.10 -19.51
N GLU A 294 -5.77 -19.59 -19.94
CA GLU A 294 -5.68 -20.77 -20.81
C GLU A 294 -6.21 -22.03 -20.11
N GLY A 295 -5.86 -22.24 -18.84
CA GLY A 295 -6.39 -23.35 -18.05
C GLY A 295 -7.90 -23.29 -17.87
N LYS A 296 -8.47 -22.09 -17.66
CA LYS A 296 -9.93 -21.90 -17.62
C LYS A 296 -10.58 -22.18 -18.97
N ASN A 297 -9.95 -21.78 -20.08
CA ASN A 297 -10.46 -22.05 -21.42
C ASN A 297 -10.44 -23.57 -21.74
N ALA A 298 -9.36 -24.27 -21.40
CA ALA A 298 -9.29 -25.73 -21.55
C ALA A 298 -10.39 -26.44 -20.74
N THR A 299 -10.62 -25.98 -19.51
CA THR A 299 -11.72 -26.47 -18.65
C THR A 299 -13.09 -26.23 -19.28
N LEU A 300 -13.29 -25.04 -19.86
CA LEU A 300 -14.53 -24.69 -20.57
C LEU A 300 -14.77 -25.62 -21.78
N GLN A 301 -13.74 -25.87 -22.59
CA GLN A 301 -13.84 -26.78 -23.74
C GLN A 301 -14.19 -28.21 -23.33
N SER A 302 -13.55 -28.73 -22.28
CA SER A 302 -13.89 -30.05 -21.74
C SER A 302 -15.33 -30.10 -21.22
N THR A 303 -15.77 -29.04 -20.54
CA THR A 303 -17.17 -28.94 -20.06
C THR A 303 -18.16 -28.93 -21.22
N LEU A 304 -17.89 -28.17 -22.29
CA LEU A 304 -18.73 -28.13 -23.48
C LEU A 304 -18.82 -29.49 -24.18
N GLN A 305 -17.70 -30.22 -24.26
CA GLN A 305 -17.69 -31.59 -24.79
C GLN A 305 -18.60 -32.51 -23.96
N THR A 306 -18.45 -32.49 -22.63
CA THR A 306 -19.30 -33.28 -21.73
C THR A 306 -20.77 -32.91 -21.84
N VAL A 307 -21.10 -31.62 -21.99
CA VAL A 307 -22.49 -31.18 -22.25
C VAL A 307 -23.01 -31.78 -23.56
N GLY A 308 -22.23 -31.76 -24.64
CA GLY A 308 -22.61 -32.37 -25.92
C GLY A 308 -22.82 -33.89 -25.82
N GLU A 309 -22.02 -34.59 -25.00
CA GLU A 309 -22.22 -36.02 -24.72
C GLU A 309 -23.57 -36.27 -24.00
N TYR A 310 -23.88 -35.45 -22.98
CA TYR A 310 -25.16 -35.54 -22.28
C TYR A 310 -26.36 -35.23 -23.18
N GLU A 311 -26.24 -34.24 -24.08
CA GLU A 311 -27.28 -33.92 -25.06
C GLU A 311 -27.55 -35.10 -26.00
N ASN A 312 -26.50 -35.76 -26.49
CA ASN A 312 -26.62 -36.97 -27.31
C ASN A 312 -27.29 -38.11 -26.54
N MET A 313 -26.87 -38.36 -25.30
CA MET A 313 -27.51 -39.37 -24.44
C MET A 313 -28.99 -39.08 -24.20
N LEU A 314 -29.34 -37.81 -23.96
CA LEU A 314 -30.71 -37.38 -23.75
C LEU A 314 -31.55 -37.61 -25.01
N LYS A 315 -31.01 -37.29 -26.19
CA LYS A 315 -31.64 -37.56 -27.48
C LYS A 315 -31.94 -39.04 -27.68
N THR A 316 -30.96 -39.92 -27.47
CA THR A 316 -31.15 -41.38 -27.57
C THR A 316 -32.19 -41.90 -26.56
N LYS A 317 -32.18 -41.41 -25.32
CA LYS A 317 -33.19 -41.77 -24.32
C LYS A 317 -34.59 -41.33 -24.75
N ASN A 318 -34.73 -40.14 -25.33
CA ASN A 318 -36.00 -39.64 -25.83
C ASN A 318 -36.52 -40.45 -27.02
N GLU A 319 -35.65 -40.84 -27.96
CA GLU A 319 -35.98 -41.73 -29.08
C GLU A 319 -36.47 -43.10 -28.58
N ARG A 320 -35.75 -43.71 -27.63
CA ARG A 320 -36.14 -44.99 -27.03
C ARG A 320 -37.47 -44.89 -26.28
N ARG A 321 -37.70 -43.79 -25.55
CA ARG A 321 -38.98 -43.51 -24.91
C ARG A 321 -40.11 -43.43 -25.94
N ALA A 322 -39.89 -42.73 -27.06
CA ALA A 322 -40.89 -42.64 -28.13
C ALA A 322 -41.19 -44.01 -28.77
N GLU A 323 -40.18 -44.86 -28.96
CA GLU A 323 -40.37 -46.23 -29.48
C GLU A 323 -41.20 -47.09 -28.51
N ILE A 324 -40.88 -47.05 -27.21
CA ILE A 324 -41.67 -47.75 -26.17
C ILE A 324 -43.12 -47.26 -26.19
N MET A 325 -43.34 -45.94 -26.27
CA MET A 325 -44.69 -45.36 -26.32
C MET A 325 -45.49 -45.83 -27.54
N LYS A 326 -44.84 -46.12 -28.68
CA LYS A 326 -45.50 -46.72 -29.86
C LYS A 326 -45.91 -48.18 -29.64
N LYS A 327 -45.16 -48.96 -28.85
CA LYS A 327 -45.45 -50.39 -28.57
C LYS A 327 -46.54 -50.59 -27.50
N ILE A 328 -46.69 -49.65 -26.56
CA ILE A 328 -47.66 -49.74 -25.46
C ILE A 328 -49.10 -50.06 -25.91
N PRO A 329 -49.68 -49.42 -26.94
CA PRO A 329 -51.05 -49.71 -27.37
C PRO A 329 -51.24 -51.16 -27.84
N GLU A 330 -50.29 -51.72 -28.58
CA GLU A 330 -50.34 -53.10 -29.07
C GLU A 330 -50.21 -54.10 -27.92
N THR A 331 -49.27 -53.87 -26.99
CA THR A 331 -49.14 -54.72 -25.80
C THR A 331 -50.39 -54.67 -24.93
N LYS A 332 -51.01 -53.49 -24.74
CA LYS A 332 -52.29 -53.37 -24.04
C LYS A 332 -53.41 -54.14 -24.74
N LYS A 333 -53.43 -54.14 -26.07
CA LYS A 333 -54.41 -54.92 -26.87
C LYS A 333 -54.22 -56.42 -26.67
N GLN A 334 -52.98 -56.91 -26.67
CA GLN A 334 -52.64 -58.30 -26.41
C GLN A 334 -53.04 -58.74 -25.00
N ILE A 335 -52.75 -57.92 -23.97
CA ILE A 335 -53.14 -58.20 -22.59
C ILE A 335 -54.67 -58.34 -22.49
N LYS A 336 -55.44 -57.39 -23.04
CA LYS A 336 -56.91 -57.47 -23.07
C LYS A 336 -57.45 -58.70 -23.81
N GLN A 337 -56.70 -59.25 -24.76
CA GLN A 337 -57.09 -60.48 -25.44
C GLN A 337 -56.84 -61.69 -24.55
N LEU A 338 -55.64 -61.81 -23.98
CA LEU A 338 -55.30 -62.88 -23.04
C LEU A 338 -56.21 -62.91 -21.80
N GLU A 339 -56.58 -61.74 -21.27
CA GLU A 339 -57.57 -61.62 -20.17
C GLU A 339 -58.94 -62.17 -20.57
N ARG A 340 -59.38 -61.93 -21.82
CA ARG A 340 -60.63 -62.48 -22.35
C ARG A 340 -60.55 -64.00 -22.46
N ASP A 341 -59.45 -64.51 -22.99
CA ASP A 341 -59.22 -65.94 -23.18
C ASP A 341 -59.13 -66.68 -21.82
N LEU A 342 -58.45 -66.10 -20.84
CA LEU A 342 -58.37 -66.64 -19.47
C LEU A 342 -59.74 -66.69 -18.80
N ASN A 343 -60.53 -65.62 -18.89
CA ASN A 343 -61.88 -65.57 -18.30
C ASN A 343 -62.83 -66.58 -18.96
N ALA A 344 -62.68 -66.83 -20.27
CA ALA A 344 -63.41 -67.88 -20.97
C ALA A 344 -63.04 -69.28 -20.44
N ASN A 345 -61.75 -69.56 -20.22
CA ASN A 345 -61.29 -70.83 -19.66
C ASN A 345 -61.74 -71.04 -18.20
N VAL A 346 -61.73 -70.00 -17.36
CA VAL A 346 -62.24 -70.08 -15.98
C VAL A 346 -63.75 -70.37 -15.94
N LYS A 347 -64.53 -69.80 -16.88
CA LYS A 347 -65.96 -70.15 -17.04
C LYS A 347 -66.13 -71.60 -17.51
N GLY A 348 -65.28 -72.08 -18.42
CA GLY A 348 -65.28 -73.47 -18.86
C GLY A 348 -65.02 -74.47 -17.73
N ILE A 349 -64.08 -74.16 -16.83
CA ILE A 349 -63.76 -75.01 -15.66
C ILE A 349 -64.87 -74.97 -14.60
N ARG A 350 -65.55 -73.84 -14.40
CA ARG A 350 -66.69 -73.73 -13.46
C ARG A 350 -67.95 -74.46 -13.95
N ASN A 351 -68.12 -74.61 -15.25
CA ASN A 351 -69.28 -75.29 -15.86
C ASN A 351 -69.04 -76.79 -16.11
N GLY A 352 -67.87 -77.31 -15.73
CA GLY A 352 -67.46 -78.72 -15.91
C GLY A 352 -67.31 -79.52 -14.61
N LYS A 353 -67.93 -79.09 -13.50
CA LYS A 353 -68.04 -79.85 -12.26
C LYS A 353 -69.48 -80.24 -11.98
#